data_AF-A0A6L9J3N0-F1
#
_entry.id   AF-A0A6L9J3N0-F1
#
_cell.length_a   1.000
_cell.length_b   1.000
_cell.length_c   1.000
_cell.angle_alpha   90.00
_cell.angle_beta   90.00
_cell.angle_gamma   90.00
#
_symmetry.space_group_name_H-M   'P 1'
#
loop_
_entity.id
_entity.type
_entity.pdbx_description
1 polymer ?
#
loop_
_entity_poly.entity_id
_entity_poly.type
_entity_poly.pdbx_seq_one_letter_code
_entity_poly.pdbx_strand_id
1 'polypeptide(L)'
;MARFAAFSRDLIPAKLRYHKAYPLLLVAVFLVSLLAAYAYVTPINHLDWATTAQVLRYMMRFENPYAEGLTMDPDLYELYPDYEFLGYGPWMFFYFGPLAWASTRLILALTIALWIVIMADSAQPAALLLILHPTFLMTLAAGNIDFLIISVGVWLLYRHDRGPRLGVALMLMAIKPQVLPLLLLLEGIRILRYRDWPALGTMIGIAGASFLLFPGWLEWPLSVVADYLGVFIGEYSRQDVAIGGKYPFSIYGAWGVWAALGVTVLVVLIMFRRLTEWRTLAILLSFVWTPYVNPYSYTVLLLLFRRTAAWRTILYLAISLASIPVFFDEWHRHERYGLLLYLLLAALLSTPEPAHTEEAIAQRHDQPLLPLVARVIRRPTIGLHSA
;
A
#
# COMPACT_ATOMS: atom_id res chain seq x y z
N MET A 1 27.58 10.70 24.86
CA MET A 1 26.77 9.95 23.85
C MET A 1 26.25 8.59 24.35
N ALA A 2 27.00 7.81 25.14
CA ALA A 2 26.51 6.52 25.69
C ALA A 2 25.25 6.62 26.59
N ARG A 3 25.06 7.74 27.31
CA ARG A 3 23.86 7.95 28.17
C ARG A 3 22.57 8.26 27.40
N PHE A 4 22.64 8.75 26.16
CA PHE A 4 21.45 8.98 25.31
C PHE A 4 20.99 7.70 24.59
N ALA A 5 21.92 6.77 24.32
CA ALA A 5 21.61 5.45 23.79
C ALA A 5 20.88 4.55 24.82
N ALA A 6 21.13 4.76 26.13
CA ALA A 6 20.38 4.11 27.20
C ALA A 6 18.94 4.65 27.33
N PHE A 7 18.76 5.96 27.23
CA PHE A 7 17.43 6.61 27.30
C PHE A 7 16.51 6.21 26.13
N SER A 8 17.07 5.80 24.98
CA SER A 8 16.30 5.43 23.79
C SER A 8 15.80 3.98 23.76
N ARG A 9 16.30 3.10 24.65
CA ARG A 9 15.80 1.71 24.78
C ARG A 9 14.61 1.57 25.74
N ASP A 10 14.40 2.55 26.64
CA ASP A 10 13.54 2.39 27.82
C ASP A 10 12.31 3.30 27.89
N LEU A 11 11.95 4.01 26.81
CA LEU A 11 10.71 4.80 26.79
C LEU A 11 9.44 3.93 26.85
N ILE A 12 9.56 2.64 26.49
CA ILE A 12 8.53 1.64 26.76
C ILE A 12 9.23 0.38 27.29
N PRO A 13 9.04 0.01 28.57
CA PRO A 13 9.78 -1.08 29.19
C PRO A 13 9.67 -2.37 28.37
N ALA A 14 10.76 -3.11 28.19
CA ALA A 14 10.75 -4.45 27.59
C ALA A 14 9.75 -5.41 28.29
N LYS A 15 9.34 -5.10 29.53
CA LYS A 15 8.28 -5.77 30.28
C LYS A 15 6.87 -5.61 29.68
N LEU A 16 6.59 -4.56 28.90
CA LEU A 16 5.30 -4.38 28.20
C LEU A 16 5.12 -5.34 27.02
N ARG A 17 6.21 -5.98 26.55
CA ARG A 17 6.20 -6.92 25.42
C ARG A 17 5.40 -8.21 25.69
N TYR A 18 5.14 -8.53 26.97
CA TYR A 18 4.35 -9.70 27.42
C TYR A 18 3.42 -9.39 28.61
N HIS A 19 3.36 -8.14 29.09
CA HIS A 19 2.42 -7.76 30.14
C HIS A 19 1.02 -7.68 29.56
N LYS A 20 0.02 -8.13 30.33
CA LYS A 20 -1.43 -8.02 30.04
C LYS A 20 -1.88 -6.62 29.57
N ALA A 21 -1.11 -5.58 29.86
CA ALA A 21 -1.33 -4.20 29.45
C ALA A 21 -1.24 -3.96 27.92
N TYR A 22 -0.41 -4.70 27.18
CA TYR A 22 -0.26 -4.44 25.73
C TYR A 22 -1.47 -4.93 24.91
N PRO A 23 -2.00 -6.15 25.11
CA PRO A 23 -3.28 -6.54 24.52
C PRO A 23 -4.44 -5.63 24.94
N LEU A 24 -4.48 -5.19 26.20
CA LEU A 24 -5.50 -4.24 26.67
C LEU A 24 -5.39 -2.87 25.99
N LEU A 25 -4.17 -2.38 25.76
CA LEU A 25 -3.94 -1.15 24.99
C LEU A 25 -4.41 -1.30 23.55
N LEU A 26 -4.13 -2.43 22.89
CA LEU A 26 -4.63 -2.71 21.54
C LEU A 26 -6.16 -2.73 21.49
N VAL A 27 -6.81 -3.38 22.46
CA VAL A 27 -8.28 -3.37 22.58
C VAL A 27 -8.80 -1.96 22.83
N ALA A 28 -8.15 -1.17 23.69
CA ALA A 28 -8.55 0.22 23.93
C ALA A 28 -8.41 1.08 22.66
N VAL A 29 -7.30 0.95 21.93
CA VAL A 29 -7.09 1.63 20.63
C VAL A 29 -8.16 1.19 19.63
N PHE A 30 -8.50 -0.10 19.56
CA PHE A 30 -9.60 -0.59 18.72
C PHE A 30 -10.90 0.15 19.03
N LEU A 31 -11.32 0.10 20.30
CA LEU A 31 -12.61 0.62 20.73
C LEU A 31 -12.67 2.14 20.57
N VAL A 32 -11.61 2.86 20.94
CA VAL A 32 -11.56 4.32 20.81
C VAL A 32 -11.57 4.72 19.33
N SER A 33 -10.75 4.09 18.48
CA SER A 33 -10.75 4.37 17.04
C SER A 33 -12.09 4.02 16.39
N LEU A 34 -12.73 2.93 16.81
CA LEU A 34 -14.05 2.52 16.33
C LEU A 34 -15.14 3.52 16.77
N LEU A 35 -15.18 3.89 18.04
CA LEU A 35 -16.14 4.88 18.56
C LEU A 35 -15.93 6.24 17.91
N ALA A 36 -14.68 6.69 17.76
CA ALA A 36 -14.36 7.95 17.09
C ALA A 36 -14.78 7.92 15.62
N ALA A 37 -14.53 6.80 14.92
CA ALA A 37 -15.03 6.57 13.58
C ALA A 37 -16.55 6.68 13.50
N TYR A 38 -17.28 6.01 14.39
CA TYR A 38 -18.75 6.03 14.38
C TYR A 38 -19.34 7.40 14.73
N ALA A 39 -18.68 8.15 15.60
CA ALA A 39 -19.18 9.43 16.11
C ALA A 39 -18.79 10.63 15.23
N TYR A 40 -17.62 10.60 14.59
CA TYR A 40 -17.03 11.80 13.95
C TYR A 40 -16.67 11.62 12.48
N VAL A 41 -16.61 10.39 11.97
CA VAL A 41 -16.34 10.16 10.55
C VAL A 41 -17.67 10.11 9.81
N THR A 42 -18.04 11.24 9.20
CA THR A 42 -18.82 11.22 7.98
C THR A 42 -17.85 10.82 6.87
N PRO A 43 -18.01 9.65 6.22
CA PRO A 43 -17.05 9.26 5.20
C PRO A 43 -16.94 10.35 4.12
N ILE A 44 -15.74 10.87 3.92
CA ILE A 44 -15.54 11.99 2.99
C ILE A 44 -15.52 11.49 1.54
N ASN A 45 -15.29 10.19 1.36
CA ASN A 45 -15.11 9.54 0.06
C ASN A 45 -16.14 8.43 -0.20
N HIS A 46 -17.40 8.72 0.12
CA HIS A 46 -18.51 7.77 -0.08
C HIS A 46 -18.71 7.36 -1.55
N LEU A 47 -18.31 8.19 -2.51
CA LEU A 47 -18.41 7.90 -3.95
C LEU A 47 -17.58 6.67 -4.30
N ASP A 48 -16.30 6.62 -3.90
CA ASP A 48 -15.42 5.46 -4.14
C ASP A 48 -15.98 4.17 -3.53
N TRP A 49 -16.57 4.27 -2.34
CA TRP A 49 -17.24 3.16 -1.67
C TRP A 49 -18.47 2.70 -2.46
N ALA A 50 -19.36 3.62 -2.82
CA ALA A 50 -20.58 3.32 -3.57
C ALA A 50 -20.26 2.71 -4.94
N THR A 51 -19.22 3.22 -5.61
CA THR A 51 -18.71 2.65 -6.86
C THR A 51 -18.22 1.23 -6.67
N THR A 52 -17.39 0.99 -5.67
CA THR A 52 -16.87 -0.36 -5.42
C THR A 52 -17.98 -1.32 -5.05
N ALA A 53 -18.93 -0.92 -4.21
CA ALA A 53 -20.10 -1.72 -3.87
C ALA A 53 -20.94 -2.05 -5.10
N GLN A 54 -21.20 -1.08 -5.98
CA GLN A 54 -21.95 -1.29 -7.22
C GLN A 54 -21.26 -2.30 -8.15
N VAL A 55 -19.94 -2.16 -8.36
CA VAL A 55 -19.15 -3.12 -9.15
C VAL A 55 -19.32 -4.54 -8.60
N LEU A 56 -19.24 -4.71 -7.28
CA LEU A 56 -19.39 -6.01 -6.64
C LEU A 56 -20.79 -6.58 -6.80
N ARG A 57 -21.82 -5.74 -6.69
CA ARG A 57 -23.22 -6.16 -6.85
C ARG A 57 -23.50 -6.62 -8.28
N TYR A 58 -22.99 -5.92 -9.30
CA TYR A 58 -23.03 -6.40 -10.68
C TYR A 58 -22.38 -7.77 -10.82
N MET A 59 -21.17 -7.93 -10.27
CA MET A 59 -20.46 -9.22 -10.32
C MET A 59 -21.19 -10.34 -9.57
N MET A 60 -21.85 -10.04 -8.43
CA MET A 60 -22.72 -10.98 -7.70
C MET A 60 -23.97 -11.37 -8.50
N ARG A 61 -24.44 -10.51 -9.41
CA ARG A 61 -25.50 -10.79 -10.38
C ARG A 61 -24.99 -11.44 -11.66
N PHE A 62 -23.68 -11.74 -11.76
CA PHE A 62 -23.00 -12.20 -12.98
C PHE A 62 -23.16 -11.24 -14.17
N GLU A 63 -23.41 -9.96 -13.88
CA GLU A 63 -23.43 -8.88 -14.86
C GLU A 63 -22.00 -8.41 -15.06
N ASN A 64 -21.59 -8.22 -16.32
CA ASN A 64 -20.28 -7.62 -16.61
C ASN A 64 -20.33 -6.15 -16.16
N PRO A 65 -19.61 -5.76 -15.11
CA PRO A 65 -19.77 -4.41 -14.55
C PRO A 65 -19.25 -3.31 -15.51
N TYR A 66 -18.58 -3.70 -16.60
CA TYR A 66 -18.10 -2.81 -17.65
C TYR A 66 -19.02 -2.71 -18.87
N ALA A 67 -20.20 -3.35 -18.82
CA ALA A 67 -21.17 -3.26 -19.91
C ALA A 67 -21.77 -1.85 -20.00
N GLU A 68 -22.03 -1.38 -21.23
CA GLU A 68 -22.74 -0.13 -21.46
C GLU A 68 -24.19 -0.22 -20.96
N GLY A 69 -24.74 0.89 -20.47
CA GLY A 69 -26.15 1.00 -20.08
C GLY A 69 -26.50 0.43 -18.70
N LEU A 70 -25.51 0.06 -17.89
CA LEU A 70 -25.74 -0.36 -16.51
C LEU A 70 -26.13 0.83 -15.61
N THR A 71 -27.22 0.68 -14.88
CA THR A 71 -27.73 1.67 -13.93
C THR A 71 -27.36 1.30 -12.50
N MET A 72 -26.89 2.30 -11.73
CA MET A 72 -26.58 2.12 -10.31
C MET A 72 -27.83 1.69 -9.52
N ASP A 73 -27.65 0.84 -8.50
CA ASP A 73 -28.76 0.40 -7.66
C ASP A 73 -29.39 1.63 -6.98
N PRO A 74 -30.74 1.71 -6.84
CA PRO A 74 -31.41 2.93 -6.36
C PRO A 74 -30.92 3.46 -5.01
N ASP A 75 -30.54 2.57 -4.10
CA ASP A 75 -30.00 2.91 -2.78
C ASP A 75 -28.62 3.59 -2.82
N LEU A 76 -27.90 3.44 -3.93
CA LEU A 76 -26.62 4.09 -4.18
C LEU A 76 -26.76 5.28 -5.16
N TYR A 77 -27.70 5.20 -6.12
CA TYR A 77 -27.95 6.22 -7.13
C TYR A 77 -28.47 7.54 -6.54
N GLU A 78 -29.39 7.48 -5.56
CA GLU A 78 -29.92 8.68 -4.90
C GLU A 78 -28.83 9.51 -4.20
N LEU A 79 -27.70 8.87 -3.89
CA LEU A 79 -26.56 9.52 -3.25
C LEU A 79 -25.55 10.09 -4.26
N TYR A 80 -25.50 9.59 -5.51
CA TYR A 80 -24.43 9.90 -6.50
C TYR A 80 -24.92 9.84 -7.96
N PRO A 81 -25.52 10.93 -8.49
CA PRO A 81 -26.02 10.96 -9.88
C PRO A 81 -24.92 11.00 -10.95
N ASP A 82 -23.72 11.52 -10.63
CA ASP A 82 -22.57 11.61 -11.54
C ASP A 82 -21.59 10.44 -11.33
N TYR A 83 -22.07 9.23 -11.61
CA TYR A 83 -21.31 7.99 -11.44
C TYR A 83 -20.31 7.77 -12.60
N GLU A 84 -19.02 7.67 -12.27
CA GLU A 84 -17.99 7.17 -13.19
C GLU A 84 -17.42 5.84 -12.69
N PHE A 85 -17.29 4.88 -13.60
CA PHE A 85 -16.86 3.52 -13.29
C PHE A 85 -15.34 3.45 -13.04
N LEU A 86 -14.92 2.86 -11.91
CA LEU A 86 -13.51 2.60 -11.59
C LEU A 86 -13.10 1.18 -12.02
N GLY A 87 -12.09 1.04 -12.88
CA GLY A 87 -11.61 -0.27 -13.33
C GLY A 87 -10.88 -1.07 -12.24
N TYR A 88 -11.48 -2.20 -11.87
CA TYR A 88 -10.99 -3.18 -10.89
C TYR A 88 -10.84 -4.56 -11.52
N GLY A 89 -9.71 -5.24 -11.33
CA GLY A 89 -9.50 -6.58 -11.87
C GLY A 89 -10.61 -7.58 -11.49
N PRO A 90 -10.96 -8.55 -12.36
CA PRO A 90 -12.15 -9.39 -12.18
C PRO A 90 -12.05 -10.35 -10.99
N TRP A 91 -10.85 -10.54 -10.42
CA TRP A 91 -10.65 -11.28 -9.17
C TRP A 91 -11.08 -10.52 -7.92
N MET A 92 -11.42 -9.23 -8.03
CA MET A 92 -11.96 -8.46 -6.90
C MET A 92 -13.18 -9.16 -6.27
N PHE A 93 -13.99 -9.83 -7.09
CA PHE A 93 -15.20 -10.54 -6.68
C PHE A 93 -14.91 -11.60 -5.61
N PHE A 94 -13.83 -12.36 -5.76
CA PHE A 94 -13.48 -13.42 -4.80
C PHE A 94 -13.10 -12.87 -3.43
N TYR A 95 -12.64 -11.63 -3.36
CA TYR A 95 -12.19 -11.00 -2.12
C TYR A 95 -13.25 -10.11 -1.49
N PHE A 96 -14.03 -9.43 -2.31
CA PHE A 96 -14.97 -8.41 -1.89
C PHE A 96 -16.44 -8.78 -2.11
N GLY A 97 -16.76 -9.87 -2.81
CA GLY A 97 -18.14 -10.33 -3.02
C GLY A 97 -18.95 -10.42 -1.71
N PRO A 98 -18.41 -10.99 -0.62
CA PRO A 98 -19.08 -11.01 0.69
C PRO A 98 -19.33 -9.61 1.29
N LEU A 99 -18.63 -8.59 0.80
CA LEU A 99 -18.68 -7.21 1.26
C LEU A 99 -19.52 -6.30 0.35
N ALA A 100 -20.17 -6.83 -0.69
CA ALA A 100 -20.99 -6.06 -1.64
C ALA A 100 -22.16 -5.29 -0.98
N TRP A 101 -22.59 -5.73 0.20
CA TRP A 101 -23.63 -5.09 1.03
C TRP A 101 -23.12 -4.66 2.41
N ALA A 102 -21.80 -4.68 2.64
CA ALA A 102 -21.25 -4.19 3.89
C ALA A 102 -21.55 -2.70 4.05
N SER A 103 -21.68 -2.21 5.28
CA SER A 103 -21.69 -0.77 5.50
C SER A 103 -20.26 -0.24 5.53
N THR A 104 -20.06 1.04 5.20
CA THR A 104 -18.76 1.72 5.37
C THR A 104 -18.21 1.57 6.80
N ARG A 105 -19.11 1.51 7.79
CA ARG A 105 -18.77 1.28 9.20
C ARG A 105 -18.17 -0.10 9.47
N LEU A 106 -18.64 -1.15 8.80
CA LEU A 106 -18.07 -2.49 8.91
C LEU A 106 -16.68 -2.54 8.27
N ILE A 107 -16.51 -1.93 7.10
CA ILE A 107 -15.21 -1.83 6.41
C ILE A 107 -14.18 -1.10 7.27
N LEU A 108 -14.60 -0.01 7.90
CA LEU A 108 -13.77 0.76 8.81
C LEU A 108 -13.36 -0.07 10.05
N ALA A 109 -14.30 -0.81 10.63
CA ALA A 109 -14.01 -1.71 11.76
C ALA A 109 -12.99 -2.80 11.38
N LEU A 110 -13.16 -3.43 10.21
CA LEU A 110 -12.22 -4.44 9.70
C LEU A 110 -10.84 -3.85 9.41
N THR A 111 -10.79 -2.61 8.92
CA THR A 111 -9.54 -1.90 8.64
C THR A 111 -8.76 -1.62 9.93
N ILE A 112 -9.43 -1.10 10.96
CA ILE A 112 -8.82 -0.89 12.28
C ILE A 112 -8.39 -2.22 12.90
N ALA A 113 -9.22 -3.27 12.80
CA ALA A 113 -8.89 -4.61 13.30
C ALA A 113 -7.61 -5.15 12.64
N LEU A 114 -7.48 -5.02 11.31
CA LEU A 114 -6.27 -5.42 10.59
C LEU A 114 -5.04 -4.66 11.05
N TRP A 115 -5.14 -3.35 11.28
CA TRP A 115 -4.02 -2.56 11.79
C TRP A 115 -3.57 -3.04 13.17
N ILE A 116 -4.51 -3.41 14.03
CA ILE A 116 -4.19 -3.99 15.33
C ILE A 116 -3.48 -5.33 15.19
N VAL A 117 -3.88 -6.15 14.22
CA VAL A 117 -3.18 -7.40 13.90
C VAL A 117 -1.74 -7.11 13.43
N ILE A 118 -1.53 -6.11 12.56
CA ILE A 118 -0.20 -5.68 12.13
C ILE A 118 0.63 -5.17 13.33
N MET A 119 0.02 -4.44 14.25
CA MET A 119 0.68 -3.95 15.46
C MET A 119 1.04 -5.08 16.41
N ALA A 120 0.14 -6.04 16.61
CA ALA A 120 0.41 -7.24 17.41
C ALA A 120 1.61 -8.02 16.85
N ASP A 121 1.79 -8.03 15.53
CA ASP A 121 2.95 -8.63 14.85
C ASP A 121 4.27 -7.88 15.09
N SER A 122 4.22 -6.58 15.36
CA SER A 122 5.39 -5.70 15.45
C SER A 122 6.22 -5.88 16.73
N ALA A 123 5.61 -6.35 17.82
CA ALA A 123 6.17 -6.43 19.18
C ALA A 123 6.81 -5.11 19.68
N GLN A 124 6.56 -3.97 19.02
CA GLN A 124 6.99 -2.64 19.44
C GLN A 124 5.81 -1.68 19.51
N PRO A 125 5.40 -1.26 20.72
CA PRO A 125 4.27 -0.35 20.90
C PRO A 125 4.49 1.04 20.30
N ALA A 126 5.72 1.43 19.98
CA ALA A 126 6.01 2.76 19.44
C ALA A 126 5.29 3.04 18.11
N ALA A 127 5.09 2.03 17.26
CA ALA A 127 4.35 2.18 16.02
C ALA A 127 2.88 2.60 16.28
N LEU A 128 2.29 2.27 17.43
CA LEU A 128 0.94 2.70 17.82
C LEU A 128 0.81 4.22 17.89
N LEU A 129 1.89 4.96 18.11
CA LEU A 129 1.83 6.43 18.09
C LEU A 129 1.44 6.97 16.71
N LEU A 130 1.67 6.19 15.65
CA LEU A 130 1.33 6.58 14.29
C LEU A 130 -0.19 6.62 14.07
N ILE A 131 -1.03 6.17 15.00
CA ILE A 131 -2.50 6.39 14.91
C ILE A 131 -2.84 7.88 14.96
N LEU A 132 -1.93 8.73 15.45
CA LEU A 132 -2.07 10.18 15.42
C LEU A 132 -1.61 10.78 14.09
N HIS A 133 -1.13 9.97 13.14
CA HIS A 133 -0.61 10.46 11.88
C HIS A 133 -1.75 10.99 10.99
N PRO A 134 -1.55 12.08 10.24
CA PRO A 134 -2.57 12.64 9.35
C PRO A 134 -3.15 11.60 8.37
N THR A 135 -2.28 10.79 7.78
CA THR A 135 -2.70 9.68 6.90
C THR A 135 -3.66 8.71 7.58
N PHE A 136 -3.47 8.41 8.87
CA PHE A 136 -4.39 7.52 9.59
C PHE A 136 -5.78 8.13 9.69
N LEU A 137 -5.85 9.41 10.10
CA LEU A 137 -7.11 10.14 10.21
C LEU A 137 -7.81 10.26 8.85
N MET A 138 -7.06 10.52 7.78
CA MET A 138 -7.59 10.54 6.42
C MET A 138 -8.06 9.15 5.96
N THR A 139 -7.33 8.08 6.31
CA THR A 139 -7.71 6.71 5.93
C THR A 139 -9.00 6.30 6.65
N LEU A 140 -9.14 6.69 7.93
CA LEU A 140 -10.40 6.53 8.65
C LEU A 140 -11.51 7.34 7.99
N ALA A 141 -11.24 8.60 7.63
CA ALA A 141 -12.20 9.50 7.03
C ALA A 141 -12.64 9.09 5.61
N ALA A 142 -11.77 8.45 4.83
CA ALA A 142 -12.07 8.04 3.47
C ALA A 142 -12.90 6.75 3.41
N GLY A 143 -12.84 5.86 4.43
CA GLY A 143 -13.75 4.71 4.52
C GLY A 143 -13.71 3.76 3.31
N ASN A 144 -12.58 3.67 2.62
CA ASN A 144 -12.45 2.94 1.35
C ASN A 144 -12.06 1.46 1.58
N ILE A 145 -12.80 0.56 0.94
CA ILE A 145 -12.61 -0.90 1.02
C ILE A 145 -11.29 -1.38 0.38
N ASP A 146 -10.75 -0.63 -0.58
CA ASP A 146 -9.44 -0.89 -1.17
C ASP A 146 -8.33 -0.90 -0.11
N PHE A 147 -8.45 -0.03 0.89
CA PHE A 147 -7.46 0.07 1.97
C PHE A 147 -7.36 -1.23 2.73
N LEU A 148 -8.50 -1.85 3.03
CA LEU A 148 -8.56 -3.09 3.79
C LEU A 148 -7.79 -4.18 3.05
N ILE A 149 -8.10 -4.42 1.78
CA ILE A 149 -7.53 -5.57 1.06
C ILE A 149 -6.09 -5.35 0.61
N ILE A 150 -5.74 -4.15 0.12
CA ILE A 150 -4.34 -3.84 -0.19
C ILE A 150 -3.50 -3.97 1.09
N SER A 151 -4.03 -3.53 2.24
CA SER A 151 -3.36 -3.70 3.53
C SER A 151 -3.15 -5.18 3.88
N VAL A 152 -4.15 -6.05 3.67
CA VAL A 152 -3.98 -7.50 3.88
C VAL A 152 -2.92 -8.04 2.93
N GLY A 153 -2.94 -7.66 1.66
CA GLY A 153 -1.97 -8.08 0.66
C GLY A 153 -0.54 -7.71 1.04
N VAL A 154 -0.30 -6.45 1.40
CA VAL A 154 1.02 -5.98 1.84
C VAL A 154 1.44 -6.67 3.14
N TRP A 155 0.53 -6.85 4.10
CA TRP A 155 0.86 -7.57 5.34
C TRP A 155 1.24 -9.03 5.10
N LEU A 156 0.50 -9.75 4.24
CA LEU A 156 0.83 -11.12 3.85
C LEU A 156 2.16 -11.20 3.11
N LEU A 157 2.45 -10.24 2.22
CA LEU A 157 3.71 -10.14 1.49
C LEU A 157 4.91 -10.10 2.45
N TYR A 158 4.83 -9.30 3.52
CA TYR A 158 5.88 -9.18 4.54
C TYR A 158 5.95 -10.36 5.51
N ARG A 159 5.06 -11.36 5.39
CA ARG A 159 5.07 -12.59 6.20
C ARG A 159 5.41 -13.84 5.42
N HIS A 160 5.18 -13.81 4.10
CA HIS A 160 5.30 -14.98 3.26
C HIS A 160 6.24 -14.68 2.10
N ASP A 161 7.37 -15.37 2.11
CA ASP A 161 8.36 -15.26 1.04
C ASP A 161 8.10 -16.26 -0.08
N ARG A 162 7.27 -17.28 0.13
CA ARG A 162 6.93 -18.30 -0.87
C ARG A 162 5.55 -18.92 -0.63
N GLY A 163 5.08 -19.67 -1.61
CA GLY A 163 3.93 -20.55 -1.51
C GLY A 163 2.59 -19.88 -1.86
N PRO A 164 1.46 -20.57 -1.65
CA PRO A 164 0.15 -20.08 -2.10
C PRO A 164 -0.26 -18.76 -1.45
N ARG A 165 0.16 -18.52 -0.20
CA ARG A 165 -0.13 -17.27 0.52
C ARG A 165 0.55 -16.04 -0.11
N LEU A 166 1.73 -16.21 -0.70
CA LEU A 166 2.37 -15.17 -1.50
C LEU A 166 1.55 -14.89 -2.76
N GLY A 167 1.06 -15.93 -3.45
CA GLY A 167 0.16 -15.79 -4.59
C GLY A 167 -1.10 -14.99 -4.25
N VAL A 168 -1.75 -15.29 -3.12
CA VAL A 168 -2.88 -14.51 -2.61
C VAL A 168 -2.47 -13.06 -2.33
N ALA A 169 -1.34 -12.83 -1.65
CA ALA A 169 -0.87 -11.48 -1.35
C ALA A 169 -0.73 -10.62 -2.62
N LEU A 170 -0.14 -11.18 -3.68
CA LEU A 170 0.04 -10.50 -4.96
C LEU A 170 -1.30 -10.23 -5.65
N MET A 171 -2.23 -11.19 -5.65
CA MET A 171 -3.56 -11.01 -6.24
C MET A 171 -4.39 -9.94 -5.50
N LEU A 172 -4.30 -9.87 -4.17
CA LEU A 172 -4.94 -8.81 -3.36
C LEU A 172 -4.39 -7.43 -3.69
N MET A 173 -3.07 -7.31 -3.90
CA MET A 173 -2.44 -6.04 -4.29
C MET A 173 -2.72 -5.68 -5.76
N ALA A 174 -2.97 -6.66 -6.61
CA ALA A 174 -3.22 -6.45 -8.04
C ALA A 174 -4.68 -6.09 -8.37
N ILE A 175 -5.61 -6.08 -7.40
CA ILE A 175 -7.03 -5.72 -7.66
C ILE A 175 -7.16 -4.37 -8.36
N LYS A 176 -6.27 -3.42 -8.06
CA LYS A 176 -6.00 -2.26 -8.90
C LYS A 176 -4.62 -2.43 -9.53
N PRO A 177 -4.51 -2.61 -10.85
CA PRO A 177 -3.23 -2.93 -11.50
C PRO A 177 -2.18 -1.82 -11.34
N GLN A 178 -2.61 -0.60 -11.03
CA GLN A 178 -1.74 0.55 -10.82
C GLN A 178 -1.06 0.58 -9.45
N VAL A 179 -1.51 -0.23 -8.49
CA VAL A 179 -1.21 0.03 -7.08
C VAL A 179 0.22 -0.30 -6.69
N LEU A 180 0.90 -1.28 -7.29
CA LEU A 180 2.32 -1.56 -7.01
C LEU A 180 2.99 -2.34 -8.17
N PRO A 181 2.90 -1.91 -9.45
CA PRO A 181 3.33 -2.72 -10.58
C PRO A 181 4.81 -3.06 -10.54
N LEU A 182 5.66 -2.16 -10.00
CA LEU A 182 7.07 -2.47 -9.81
C LEU A 182 7.30 -3.59 -8.79
N LEU A 183 6.54 -3.60 -7.68
CA LEU A 183 6.61 -4.67 -6.70
C LEU A 183 6.09 -5.99 -7.28
N LEU A 184 4.96 -5.95 -7.99
CA LEU A 184 4.38 -7.13 -8.65
C LEU A 184 5.34 -7.72 -9.68
N LEU A 185 6.00 -6.88 -10.49
CA LEU A 185 7.00 -7.30 -11.46
C LEU A 185 8.19 -7.98 -10.77
N LEU A 186 8.75 -7.35 -9.73
CA LEU A 186 9.90 -7.87 -9.02
C LEU A 186 9.58 -9.17 -8.26
N GLU A 187 8.42 -9.24 -7.61
CA GLU A 187 7.91 -10.48 -6.99
C GLU A 187 7.62 -11.57 -8.03
N GLY A 188 7.05 -11.21 -9.18
CA GLY A 188 6.82 -12.15 -10.28
C GLY A 188 8.11 -12.75 -10.82
N ILE A 189 9.13 -11.92 -11.08
CA ILE A 189 10.47 -12.38 -11.48
C ILE A 189 11.05 -13.33 -10.43
N ARG A 190 10.90 -12.99 -9.14
CA ARG A 190 11.39 -13.82 -8.04
C ARG A 190 10.68 -15.16 -8.01
N ILE A 191 9.34 -15.19 -8.08
CA ILE A 191 8.52 -16.41 -8.13
C ILE A 191 9.00 -17.32 -9.27
N LEU A 192 9.18 -16.77 -10.47
CA LEU A 192 9.63 -17.53 -11.63
C LEU A 192 11.04 -18.11 -11.44
N ARG A 193 11.97 -17.29 -10.97
CA ARG A 193 13.36 -17.72 -10.70
C ARG A 193 13.42 -18.80 -9.63
N TYR A 194 12.65 -18.61 -8.56
CA TYR A 194 12.58 -19.50 -7.41
C TYR A 194 11.72 -20.75 -7.68
N ARG A 195 11.09 -20.81 -8.86
CA ARG A 195 10.17 -21.88 -9.26
C ARG A 195 9.09 -22.13 -8.21
N ASP A 196 8.53 -21.05 -7.69
CA ASP A 196 7.47 -21.11 -6.69
C ASP A 196 6.12 -21.43 -7.36
N TRP A 197 6.00 -22.68 -7.81
CA TRP A 197 4.80 -23.20 -8.48
C TRP A 197 3.53 -23.05 -7.65
N PRO A 198 3.53 -23.23 -6.32
CA PRO A 198 2.32 -22.99 -5.53
C PRO A 198 1.84 -21.53 -5.57
N ALA A 199 2.75 -20.55 -5.52
CA ALA A 199 2.38 -19.15 -5.67
C ALA A 199 1.81 -18.88 -7.07
N LEU A 200 2.50 -19.36 -8.11
CA LEU A 200 2.08 -19.21 -9.50
C LEU A 200 0.71 -19.86 -9.75
N GLY A 201 0.52 -21.08 -9.29
CA GLY A 201 -0.74 -21.82 -9.43
C GLY A 201 -1.90 -21.15 -8.72
N THR A 202 -1.65 -20.49 -7.59
CA THR A 202 -2.67 -19.69 -6.89
C THR A 202 -3.05 -18.47 -7.72
N MET A 203 -2.07 -17.73 -8.25
CA MET A 203 -2.34 -16.56 -9.10
C MET A 203 -3.10 -16.94 -10.37
N ILE A 204 -2.64 -17.98 -11.08
CA ILE A 204 -3.28 -18.51 -12.29
C ILE A 204 -4.67 -19.03 -11.97
N GLY A 205 -4.85 -19.75 -10.86
CA GLY A 205 -6.15 -20.29 -10.47
C GLY A 205 -7.17 -19.20 -10.21
N ILE A 206 -6.79 -18.17 -9.44
CA ILE A 206 -7.68 -17.03 -9.13
C ILE A 206 -7.97 -16.24 -10.41
N ALA A 207 -6.94 -15.84 -11.16
CA ALA A 207 -7.13 -15.09 -12.40
C ALA A 207 -7.96 -15.87 -13.44
N GLY A 208 -7.64 -17.15 -13.64
CA GLY A 208 -8.34 -18.03 -14.56
C GLY A 208 -9.81 -18.23 -14.17
N ALA A 209 -10.10 -18.48 -12.90
CA ALA A 209 -11.47 -18.55 -12.42
C ALA A 209 -12.22 -17.21 -12.65
N SER A 210 -11.57 -16.07 -12.41
CA SER A 210 -12.15 -14.76 -12.67
C SER A 210 -12.50 -14.55 -14.14
N PHE A 211 -11.58 -14.87 -15.05
CA PHE A 211 -11.82 -14.72 -16.48
C PHE A 211 -12.87 -15.69 -17.02
N LEU A 212 -12.99 -16.88 -16.43
CA LEU A 212 -14.08 -17.81 -16.77
C LEU A 212 -15.45 -17.29 -16.33
N LEU A 213 -15.52 -16.65 -15.15
CA LEU A 213 -16.77 -16.08 -14.65
C LEU A 213 -17.12 -14.74 -15.32
N PHE A 214 -16.12 -13.96 -15.73
CA PHE A 214 -16.29 -12.63 -16.31
C PHE A 214 -15.47 -12.47 -17.61
N PRO A 215 -15.81 -13.20 -18.68
CA PRO A 215 -15.00 -13.23 -19.91
C PRO A 215 -14.95 -11.90 -20.66
N GLY A 216 -15.93 -11.01 -20.45
CA GLY A 216 -15.95 -9.65 -21.04
C GLY A 216 -14.73 -8.79 -20.68
N TRP A 217 -13.95 -9.19 -19.67
CA TRP A 217 -12.63 -8.61 -19.40
C TRP A 217 -11.59 -8.85 -20.48
N LEU A 218 -11.66 -9.98 -21.18
CA LEU A 218 -10.74 -10.32 -22.26
C LEU A 218 -11.05 -9.54 -23.54
N GLU A 219 -12.23 -8.92 -23.61
CA GLU A 219 -12.68 -8.10 -24.73
C GLU A 219 -12.14 -6.67 -24.65
N TRP A 220 -11.49 -6.30 -23.54
CA TRP A 220 -10.85 -5.00 -23.40
C TRP A 220 -9.71 -4.84 -24.42
N PRO A 221 -9.75 -3.77 -25.24
CA PRO A 221 -8.65 -3.47 -26.15
C PRO A 221 -7.33 -3.35 -25.39
N LEU A 222 -6.24 -3.81 -26.00
CA LEU A 222 -4.90 -3.70 -25.43
C LEU A 222 -4.52 -2.22 -25.14
N SER A 223 -5.11 -1.27 -25.87
CA SER A 223 -4.99 0.17 -25.62
C SER A 223 -5.60 0.58 -24.28
N VAL A 224 -6.78 0.08 -23.93
CA VAL A 224 -7.40 0.33 -22.63
C VAL A 224 -6.52 -0.25 -21.52
N VAL A 225 -5.99 -1.47 -21.70
CA VAL A 225 -5.05 -2.05 -20.73
C VAL A 225 -3.75 -1.23 -20.62
N ALA A 226 -3.23 -0.71 -21.73
CA ALA A 226 -2.03 0.11 -21.77
C ALA A 226 -2.22 1.49 -21.12
N ASP A 227 -3.38 2.12 -21.34
CA ASP A 227 -3.79 3.37 -20.72
C ASP A 227 -3.99 3.17 -19.21
N TYR A 228 -4.62 2.05 -18.81
CA TYR A 228 -4.81 1.66 -17.41
C TYR A 228 -3.49 1.37 -16.68
N LEU A 229 -2.48 0.84 -17.36
CA LEU A 229 -1.14 0.59 -16.81
C LEU A 229 -0.21 1.82 -16.87
N GLY A 230 -0.63 2.90 -17.55
CA GLY A 230 0.14 4.13 -17.69
C GLY A 230 1.42 3.97 -18.53
N VAL A 231 1.45 2.99 -19.45
CA VAL A 231 2.68 2.57 -20.17
C VAL A 231 3.02 3.47 -21.36
N PHE A 232 2.05 4.22 -21.90
CA PHE A 232 2.26 5.17 -23.00
C PHE A 232 1.59 6.50 -22.72
N ILE A 233 2.28 7.41 -22.03
CA ILE A 233 1.84 8.81 -21.94
C ILE A 233 2.94 9.67 -22.54
N GLY A 234 3.03 9.62 -23.87
CA GLY A 234 3.60 10.70 -24.68
C GLY A 234 2.57 11.82 -24.78
N GLU A 235 3.05 13.07 -24.82
CA GLU A 235 2.30 14.33 -24.88
C GLU A 235 0.85 14.19 -25.40
N TYR A 236 -0.14 14.14 -24.48
CA TYR A 236 -1.54 14.34 -24.83
C TYR A 236 -2.19 15.45 -24.01
N SER A 237 -3.15 16.05 -24.70
CA SER A 237 -3.97 17.20 -24.35
C SER A 237 -4.49 17.13 -22.92
N ARG A 238 -4.58 18.31 -22.28
CA ARG A 238 -5.18 18.53 -20.96
C ARG A 238 -6.67 18.11 -20.85
N GLN A 239 -7.25 17.50 -21.88
CA GLN A 239 -8.69 17.25 -22.00
C GLN A 239 -9.09 15.76 -21.98
N ASP A 240 -8.20 14.81 -22.34
CA ASP A 240 -8.55 13.38 -22.39
C ASP A 240 -8.09 12.59 -21.16
N VAL A 241 -7.84 13.28 -20.05
CA VAL A 241 -7.71 12.65 -18.73
C VAL A 241 -9.11 12.30 -18.20
N ALA A 242 -9.92 11.64 -19.02
CA ALA A 242 -11.27 11.14 -18.72
C ALA A 242 -11.24 9.87 -17.85
N ILE A 243 -10.13 9.66 -17.12
CA ILE A 243 -10.02 8.84 -15.92
C ILE A 243 -9.43 9.78 -14.85
N GLY A 244 -10.26 10.62 -14.22
CA GLY A 244 -9.82 11.42 -13.05
C GLY A 244 -8.90 12.61 -13.34
N GLY A 245 -9.19 13.39 -14.39
CA GLY A 245 -8.42 14.49 -14.95
C GLY A 245 -8.13 15.74 -14.14
N LYS A 246 -7.92 15.65 -12.83
CA LYS A 246 -7.35 16.78 -12.08
C LYS A 246 -6.10 16.47 -11.27
N TYR A 247 -5.74 15.21 -10.99
CA TYR A 247 -4.62 14.95 -10.07
C TYR A 247 -3.87 13.64 -10.38
N PRO A 248 -2.85 13.63 -11.27
CA PRO A 248 -1.95 12.49 -11.34
C PRO A 248 -1.15 12.39 -10.03
N PHE A 249 -1.34 11.30 -9.27
CA PHE A 249 -0.82 11.14 -7.91
C PHE A 249 0.67 10.73 -7.85
N SER A 250 1.31 10.43 -8.98
CA SER A 250 2.74 10.11 -9.06
C SER A 250 3.60 11.31 -9.44
N ILE A 251 4.89 11.25 -9.08
CA ILE A 251 5.91 12.24 -9.50
C ILE A 251 6.00 12.30 -11.02
N TYR A 252 5.99 11.12 -11.66
CA TYR A 252 5.99 11.00 -13.12
C TYR A 252 4.78 11.68 -13.75
N GLY A 253 3.57 11.41 -13.26
CA GLY A 253 2.36 12.00 -13.83
C GLY A 253 2.24 13.50 -13.53
N ALA A 254 2.78 13.99 -12.41
CA ALA A 254 2.69 15.39 -12.03
C ALA A 254 3.76 16.28 -12.69
N TRP A 255 4.99 15.81 -12.84
CA TRP A 255 6.16 16.60 -13.28
C TRP A 255 7.00 15.95 -14.38
N GLY A 256 6.54 14.82 -14.92
CA GLY A 256 7.19 14.13 -16.02
C GLY A 256 8.42 13.30 -15.60
N VAL A 257 9.05 12.73 -16.62
CA VAL A 257 10.14 11.73 -16.48
C VAL A 257 11.33 12.28 -15.69
N TRP A 258 11.75 13.53 -15.93
CA TRP A 258 12.96 14.07 -15.31
C TRP A 258 12.83 14.27 -13.79
N ALA A 259 11.66 14.73 -13.34
CA ALA A 259 11.38 14.83 -11.91
C ALA A 259 11.32 13.44 -11.26
N ALA A 260 10.67 12.46 -11.92
CA ALA A 260 10.62 11.08 -11.45
C ALA A 260 12.02 10.45 -11.33
N LEU A 261 12.90 10.70 -12.30
CA LEU A 261 14.30 10.27 -12.23
C LEU A 261 15.05 10.93 -11.07
N GLY A 262 14.90 12.25 -10.87
CA GLY A 262 15.53 12.96 -9.77
C GLY A 262 15.11 12.43 -8.40
N VAL A 263 13.81 12.21 -8.19
CA VAL A 263 13.27 11.62 -6.96
C VAL A 263 13.70 10.17 -6.79
N THR A 264 13.77 9.39 -7.88
CA THR A 264 14.29 8.02 -7.86
C THR A 264 15.74 7.98 -7.36
N VAL A 265 16.59 8.88 -7.84
CA VAL A 265 17.98 9.01 -7.36
C VAL A 265 17.99 9.32 -5.86
N LEU A 266 17.16 10.26 -5.40
CA LEU A 266 17.04 10.59 -3.98
C LEU A 266 16.62 9.37 -3.13
N VAL A 267 15.60 8.62 -3.56
CA VAL A 267 15.16 7.39 -2.89
C VAL A 267 16.29 6.38 -2.82
N VAL A 268 17.00 6.14 -3.93
CA VAL A 268 18.15 5.23 -3.99
C VAL A 268 19.28 5.69 -3.08
N LEU A 269 19.56 6.99 -2.97
CA LEU A 269 20.57 7.55 -2.08
C LEU A 269 20.19 7.37 -0.59
N ILE A 270 18.94 7.64 -0.23
CA ILE A 270 18.44 7.43 1.14
C ILE A 270 18.48 5.94 1.50
N MET A 271 18.09 5.08 0.56
CA MET A 271 18.07 3.64 0.71
C MET A 271 19.42 2.97 0.42
N PHE A 272 20.50 3.72 0.17
CA PHE A 272 21.76 3.18 -0.36
C PHE A 272 22.34 2.05 0.49
N ARG A 273 22.21 2.14 1.82
CA ARG A 273 22.69 1.11 2.77
C ARG A 273 21.73 -0.06 2.98
N ARG A 274 20.58 -0.04 2.31
CA ARG A 274 19.45 -0.97 2.46
C ARG A 274 18.85 -1.34 1.09
N LEU A 275 19.61 -1.21 0.00
CA LEU A 275 19.13 -1.47 -1.37
C LEU A 275 18.65 -2.91 -1.57
N THR A 276 19.08 -3.81 -0.69
CA THR A 276 18.75 -5.23 -0.72
C THR A 276 17.40 -5.52 -0.05
N GLU A 277 16.82 -4.55 0.68
CA GLU A 277 15.42 -4.54 1.11
C GLU A 277 14.49 -4.15 -0.04
N TRP A 278 14.55 -4.94 -1.10
CA TRP A 278 14.00 -4.58 -2.40
C TRP A 278 12.47 -4.42 -2.37
N ARG A 279 11.74 -5.12 -1.50
CA ARG A 279 10.28 -4.93 -1.34
C ARG A 279 9.95 -3.51 -0.89
N THR A 280 10.66 -3.04 0.13
CA THR A 280 10.55 -1.66 0.64
C THR A 280 10.94 -0.66 -0.44
N LEU A 281 12.04 -0.92 -1.15
CA LEU A 281 12.47 -0.07 -2.27
C LEU A 281 11.44 -0.02 -3.40
N ALA A 282 10.86 -1.17 -3.78
CA ALA A 282 9.87 -1.27 -4.83
C ALA A 282 8.57 -0.55 -4.45
N ILE A 283 8.16 -0.64 -3.20
CA ILE A 283 7.03 0.13 -2.66
C ILE A 283 7.32 1.63 -2.76
N LEU A 284 8.48 2.10 -2.27
CA LEU A 284 8.87 3.51 -2.35
C LEU A 284 8.95 4.04 -3.79
N LEU A 285 9.53 3.26 -4.70
CA LEU A 285 9.64 3.63 -6.11
C LEU A 285 8.30 3.56 -6.85
N SER A 286 7.38 2.69 -6.44
CA SER A 286 6.02 2.70 -7.02
C SER A 286 5.36 4.07 -6.81
N PHE A 287 5.48 4.68 -5.63
CA PHE A 287 4.98 6.05 -5.39
C PHE A 287 5.59 7.12 -6.29
N VAL A 288 6.77 6.89 -6.86
CA VAL A 288 7.41 7.82 -7.80
C VAL A 288 6.84 7.67 -9.20
N TRP A 289 6.68 6.42 -9.66
CA TRP A 289 6.46 6.11 -11.07
C TRP A 289 5.00 5.86 -11.44
N THR A 290 4.17 5.40 -10.50
CA THR A 290 2.88 4.79 -10.88
C THR A 290 1.72 5.68 -10.48
N PRO A 291 0.84 6.06 -11.43
CA PRO A 291 -0.09 7.20 -11.32
C PRO A 291 -1.15 7.05 -10.23
N TYR A 292 -1.32 5.84 -9.70
CA TYR A 292 -2.40 5.53 -8.77
C TYR A 292 -1.91 4.59 -7.68
N VAL A 293 -1.18 5.17 -6.73
CA VAL A 293 -0.90 4.50 -5.45
C VAL A 293 -1.20 5.46 -4.32
N ASN A 294 -2.38 5.21 -3.76
CA ASN A 294 -2.90 5.66 -2.49
C ASN A 294 -1.87 6.33 -1.56
N PRO A 295 -2.07 7.62 -1.22
CA PRO A 295 -1.63 8.18 0.08
C PRO A 295 -2.02 7.34 1.31
N TYR A 296 -2.83 6.28 1.14
CA TYR A 296 -3.71 5.68 2.13
C TYR A 296 -3.37 4.24 2.56
N SER A 297 -2.21 3.69 2.21
CA SER A 297 -1.77 2.46 2.89
C SER A 297 -0.98 2.81 4.14
N TYR A 298 -1.69 3.30 5.16
CA TYR A 298 -1.18 3.40 6.54
C TYR A 298 -0.48 2.10 6.97
N THR A 299 -0.90 0.95 6.44
CA THR A 299 -0.26 -0.35 6.61
C THR A 299 1.20 -0.39 6.17
N VAL A 300 1.59 0.24 5.05
CA VAL A 300 3.00 0.32 4.63
C VAL A 300 3.80 1.06 5.71
N LEU A 301 3.28 2.18 6.18
CA LEU A 301 3.91 2.98 7.24
C LEU A 301 4.05 2.18 8.54
N LEU A 302 3.00 1.46 8.92
CA LEU A 302 3.05 0.54 10.07
C LEU A 302 4.14 -0.52 9.91
N LEU A 303 4.23 -1.14 8.74
CA LEU A 303 5.22 -2.18 8.47
C LEU A 303 6.65 -1.63 8.49
N LEU A 304 6.89 -0.44 7.94
CA LEU A 304 8.21 0.21 7.96
C LEU A 304 8.63 0.62 9.38
N PHE A 305 7.69 1.07 10.21
CA PHE A 305 7.97 1.51 11.58
C PHE A 305 7.83 0.40 12.63
N ARG A 306 7.40 -0.81 12.25
CA ARG A 306 7.09 -1.90 13.18
C ARG A 306 8.25 -2.32 14.10
N ARG A 307 9.50 -2.12 13.66
CA ARG A 307 10.71 -2.40 14.46
C ARG A 307 11.53 -1.15 14.77
N THR A 308 10.94 0.02 14.55
CA THR A 308 11.64 1.29 14.67
C THR A 308 11.59 1.85 16.08
N ALA A 309 12.75 2.29 16.56
CA ALA A 309 12.89 2.86 17.90
C ALA A 309 11.94 4.05 18.12
N ALA A 310 11.38 4.14 19.33
CA ALA A 310 10.32 5.09 19.67
C ALA A 310 10.67 6.55 19.33
N TRP A 311 11.91 6.98 19.57
CA TRP A 311 12.31 8.35 19.26
C TRP A 311 12.27 8.68 17.77
N ARG A 312 12.55 7.71 16.88
CA ARG A 312 12.45 7.91 15.42
C ARG A 312 11.00 7.97 14.98
N THR A 313 10.15 7.13 15.58
CA THR A 313 8.70 7.14 15.35
C THR A 313 8.07 8.46 15.83
N ILE A 314 8.48 8.96 17.00
CA ILE A 314 8.05 10.26 17.55
C ILE A 314 8.56 11.40 16.68
N LEU A 315 9.84 11.38 16.27
CA LEU A 315 10.40 12.40 15.39
C LEU A 315 9.67 12.43 14.05
N TYR A 316 9.41 11.27 13.46
CA TYR A 316 8.62 11.14 12.24
C TYR A 316 7.23 11.77 12.43
N LEU A 317 6.52 11.37 13.49
CA LEU A 317 5.19 11.88 13.78
C LEU A 317 5.20 13.40 14.01
N ALA A 318 6.17 13.92 14.76
CA ALA A 318 6.29 15.34 15.04
C ALA A 318 6.50 16.17 13.76
N ILE A 319 7.38 15.70 12.86
CA ILE A 319 7.59 16.36 11.56
C ILE A 319 6.30 16.28 10.73
N SER A 320 5.64 15.12 10.68
CA SER A 320 4.39 14.96 9.93
C SER A 320 3.24 15.83 10.44
N LEU A 321 3.11 15.99 11.76
CA LEU A 321 2.12 16.87 12.36
C LEU A 321 2.45 18.35 12.09
N ALA A 322 3.73 18.73 12.21
CA ALA A 322 4.18 20.10 11.95
C ALA A 322 3.97 20.53 10.49
N SER A 323 3.94 19.58 9.56
CA SER A 323 3.73 19.86 8.14
C SER A 323 2.25 19.91 7.72
N ILE A 324 1.30 19.58 8.61
CA ILE A 324 -0.14 19.64 8.31
C ILE A 324 -0.55 21.02 7.78
N PRO A 325 -0.22 22.15 8.45
CA PRO A 325 -0.69 23.47 8.01
C PRO A 325 -0.18 23.87 6.62
N VAL A 326 0.90 23.25 6.15
CA VAL A 326 1.51 23.57 4.84
C VAL A 326 0.89 22.73 3.72
N PHE A 327 0.60 21.44 3.98
CA PHE A 327 0.15 20.51 2.94
C PHE A 327 -1.36 20.28 2.90
N PHE A 328 -2.11 20.72 3.93
CA PHE A 328 -3.54 20.45 4.07
C PHE A 328 -4.44 21.69 4.09
N ASP A 329 -3.88 22.90 3.93
CA ASP A 329 -4.65 24.16 3.86
C ASP A 329 -5.48 24.28 2.55
N GLU A 330 -5.02 23.63 1.48
CA GLU A 330 -5.76 23.51 0.20
C GLU A 330 -5.97 22.02 -0.13
N TRP A 331 -7.14 21.49 0.25
CA TRP A 331 -7.55 20.11 0.02
C TRP A 331 -7.27 19.69 -1.45
N HIS A 332 -6.59 18.55 -1.63
CA HIS A 332 -6.11 17.97 -2.89
C HIS A 332 -4.96 18.66 -3.67
N ARG A 333 -4.68 19.96 -3.48
CA ARG A 333 -3.63 20.63 -4.29
C ARG A 333 -2.22 20.28 -3.84
N HIS A 334 -2.02 20.20 -2.52
CA HIS A 334 -0.72 19.99 -1.89
C HIS A 334 -0.52 18.61 -1.24
N GLU A 335 -1.59 17.79 -1.18
CA GLU A 335 -1.61 16.43 -0.60
C GLU A 335 -0.49 15.53 -1.18
N ARG A 336 -0.23 15.63 -2.48
CA ARG A 336 0.83 14.87 -3.19
C ARG A 336 2.26 15.20 -2.73
N TYR A 337 2.53 16.46 -2.37
CA TYR A 337 3.85 16.86 -1.88
C TYR A 337 4.05 16.43 -0.42
N GLY A 338 2.97 16.52 0.37
CA GLY A 338 2.94 15.95 1.72
C GLY A 338 3.21 14.44 1.69
N LEU A 339 2.59 13.71 0.75
CA LEU A 339 2.83 12.27 0.59
C LEU A 339 4.29 11.95 0.26
N LEU A 340 4.89 12.63 -0.72
CA LEU A 340 6.29 12.42 -1.06
C LEU A 340 7.20 12.70 0.14
N LEU A 341 6.97 13.81 0.84
CA LEU A 341 7.71 14.16 2.05
C LEU A 341 7.59 13.06 3.12
N TYR A 342 6.37 12.57 3.39
CA TYR A 342 6.12 11.50 4.35
C TYR A 342 6.81 10.20 3.97
N LEU A 343 6.89 9.88 2.67
CA LEU A 343 7.58 8.68 2.20
C LEU A 343 9.10 8.80 2.32
N LEU A 344 9.67 9.95 1.96
CA LEU A 344 11.10 10.21 2.14
C LEU A 344 11.49 10.21 3.62
N LEU A 345 10.66 10.80 4.48
CA LEU A 345 10.83 10.77 5.93
C LEU A 345 10.72 9.34 6.48
N ALA A 346 9.77 8.53 5.99
CA ALA A 346 9.63 7.13 6.38
C ALA A 346 10.85 6.30 5.97
N ALA A 347 11.36 6.51 4.76
CA ALA A 347 12.59 5.85 4.28
C ALA A 347 13.81 6.23 5.14
N LEU A 348 13.93 7.50 5.52
CA LEU A 348 15.04 8.01 6.33
C LEU A 348 15.00 7.56 7.80
N LEU A 349 13.81 7.51 8.40
CA LEU A 349 13.64 7.30 9.83
C LEU A 349 13.28 5.85 10.21
N SER A 350 12.81 5.03 9.26
CA SER A 350 12.57 3.61 9.52
C SER A 350 13.88 2.85 9.80
N THR A 351 13.76 1.76 10.54
CA THR A 351 14.89 0.88 10.86
C THR A 351 15.04 -0.20 9.78
N PRO A 352 16.27 -0.49 9.33
CA PRO A 352 16.57 -1.67 8.52
C PRO A 352 15.93 -2.94 9.05
N GLU A 353 15.36 -3.74 8.16
CA GLU A 353 14.83 -5.05 8.51
C GLU A 353 15.61 -6.15 7.77
N PRO A 354 16.69 -6.67 8.39
CA PRO A 354 17.58 -7.66 7.76
C PRO A 354 16.86 -8.93 7.30
N ALA A 355 15.75 -9.29 7.96
CA ALA A 355 14.98 -10.48 7.60
C ALA A 355 14.36 -10.40 6.19
N HIS A 356 14.12 -9.19 5.68
CA HIS A 356 13.46 -8.95 4.38
C HIS A 356 14.42 -8.53 3.29
N THR A 357 15.72 -8.67 3.50
CA THR A 357 16.67 -8.47 2.42
C THR A 357 16.67 -9.67 1.48
N GLU A 358 17.03 -9.43 0.22
CA GLU A 358 17.17 -10.50 -0.78
C GLU A 358 18.18 -11.56 -0.31
N GLU A 359 19.24 -11.17 0.41
CA GLU A 359 20.20 -12.15 0.95
C GLU A 359 19.55 -13.08 1.95
N ALA A 360 18.79 -12.53 2.90
CA ALA A 360 18.15 -13.32 3.94
C ALA A 360 17.08 -14.24 3.35
N ILE A 361 16.32 -13.77 2.35
CA ILE A 361 15.32 -14.58 1.65
C ILE A 361 15.99 -15.70 0.85
N ALA A 362 17.01 -15.37 0.06
CA ALA A 362 17.73 -16.34 -0.77
C ALA A 362 18.40 -17.42 0.09
N GLN A 363 19.03 -17.02 1.21
CA GLN A 363 19.66 -17.94 2.15
C GLN A 363 18.64 -18.87 2.83
N ARG A 364 17.46 -18.37 3.23
CA ARG A 364 16.39 -19.19 3.81
C ARG A 364 15.88 -20.29 2.89
N HIS A 365 16.02 -20.11 1.58
CA HIS A 365 15.44 -20.99 0.57
C HIS A 365 16.48 -21.69 -0.31
N ASP A 366 17.76 -21.60 0.06
CA ASP A 366 18.90 -22.14 -0.68
C ASP A 366 18.85 -21.77 -2.16
N GLN A 367 18.71 -20.46 -2.44
CA GLN A 367 18.63 -19.92 -3.79
C GLN A 367 19.80 -19.01 -4.11
N PRO A 368 20.20 -18.92 -5.40
CA PRO A 368 21.15 -17.92 -5.83
C PRO A 368 20.53 -16.53 -5.78
N LEU A 369 21.27 -15.57 -5.21
CA LEU A 369 20.92 -14.14 -5.20
C LEU A 369 20.55 -13.61 -6.58
N LEU A 370 19.57 -12.71 -6.64
CA LEU A 370 19.29 -11.96 -7.87
C LEU A 370 20.57 -11.28 -8.41
N PRO A 371 20.80 -11.27 -9.75
CA PRO A 371 22.10 -10.88 -10.31
C PRO A 371 22.42 -9.41 -10.04
N LEU A 372 21.39 -8.56 -9.98
CA LEU A 372 21.48 -7.15 -9.60
C LEU A 372 21.97 -7.00 -8.14
N VAL A 373 21.41 -7.77 -7.22
CA VAL A 373 21.80 -7.77 -5.80
C VAL A 373 23.21 -8.32 -5.61
N ALA A 374 23.55 -9.42 -6.29
CA ALA A 374 24.91 -9.97 -6.28
C ALA A 374 25.96 -8.94 -6.73
N ARG A 375 25.63 -8.04 -7.67
CA ARG A 375 26.51 -6.94 -8.10
C ARG A 375 26.60 -5.80 -7.08
N VAL A 376 25.52 -5.49 -6.38
CA VAL A 376 25.50 -4.47 -5.32
C VAL A 376 26.36 -4.91 -4.13
N ILE A 377 26.25 -6.17 -3.71
CA ILE A 377 27.07 -6.73 -2.61
C ILE A 377 28.54 -6.89 -3.01
N ARG A 378 28.81 -7.30 -4.26
CA ARG A 378 30.18 -7.53 -4.76
C ARG A 378 30.98 -6.25 -5.02
N ARG A 379 30.35 -5.06 -5.03
CA ARG A 379 31.12 -3.82 -5.06
C ARG A 379 31.81 -3.68 -3.71
N PRO A 380 33.16 -3.73 -3.65
CA PRO A 380 33.85 -3.29 -2.45
C PRO A 380 33.41 -1.85 -2.23
N THR A 381 33.00 -1.52 -1.00
CA THR A 381 33.13 -0.14 -0.52
C THR A 381 34.49 0.35 -0.97
N ILE A 382 34.50 1.38 -1.82
CA ILE A 382 35.71 2.06 -2.27
C ILE A 382 36.61 2.22 -1.04
N GLY A 383 37.81 1.63 -1.13
CA GLY A 383 38.70 1.47 -0.01
C GLY A 383 38.97 2.79 0.68
N LEU A 384 38.47 2.93 1.90
CA LEU A 384 39.16 3.67 2.95
C LEU A 384 39.91 2.62 3.78
N HIS A 385 40.89 1.97 3.14
CA HIS A 385 42.01 1.42 3.86
C HIS A 385 42.98 2.58 4.11
N SER A 386 43.05 2.99 5.38
CA SER A 386 44.25 3.45 6.07
C SER A 386 45.42 3.95 5.20
N ALA A 387 45.65 5.25 5.23
CA ALA A 387 46.99 5.81 5.36
C ALA A 387 47.02 6.61 6.66
#